data_AF-A0A965PLW3-F1
#
_entry.id   AF-A0A965PLW3-F1
#
_cell.length_a   1.000
_cell.length_b   1.000
_cell.length_c   1.000
_cell.angle_alpha   90.00
_cell.angle_beta   90.00
_cell.angle_gamma   90.00
#
_symmetry.space_group_name_H-M   'P 1'
#
loop_
_entity.id
_entity.type
_entity.pdbx_description
1 polymer ?
#
loop_
_entity_poly.entity_id
_entity_poly.type
_entity_poly.pdbx_seq_one_letter_code
_entity_poly.pdbx_strand_id
1 'polypeptide(L)'
;MNRKVAIFNFDGSFNKFEDNRTIVEAQNQNIEIAREQCTKTINDSGIDSTTQQNASLGIYPPERCEAIKSYISACRNEYLRCKALILSAQTNDEADAVQFVAPPVPEGI
;
A
#
# COMPACT_ATOMS: atom_id res chain seq x y z
N MET A 1 19.05 22.40 -26.06
CA MET A 1 18.68 21.35 -25.09
C MET A 1 18.97 20.02 -25.76
N ASN A 2 19.97 19.27 -25.29
CA ASN A 2 20.29 17.96 -25.86
C ASN A 2 19.14 17.00 -25.57
N ARG A 3 18.69 16.26 -26.58
CA ARG A 3 17.51 15.39 -26.48
C ARG A 3 17.65 14.18 -27.39
N LYS A 4 17.00 13.10 -27.01
CA LYS A 4 16.75 11.95 -27.86
C LYS A 4 15.56 12.25 -28.78
N VAL A 5 15.73 12.08 -30.08
CA VAL A 5 14.71 12.37 -31.10
C VAL A 5 14.58 11.18 -32.05
N ALA A 6 13.34 10.79 -32.34
CA ALA A 6 13.04 9.91 -33.46
C ALA A 6 12.87 10.78 -34.72
N ILE A 7 13.64 10.48 -35.76
CA ILE A 7 13.57 11.15 -37.06
C ILE A 7 12.79 10.25 -38.00
N PHE A 8 11.83 10.83 -38.70
CA PHE A 8 10.97 10.15 -39.67
C PHE A 8 11.18 10.73 -41.06
N ASN A 9 10.98 9.91 -42.08
CA ASN A 9 10.95 10.35 -43.47
C ASN A 9 9.65 11.13 -43.76
N PHE A 10 9.59 11.80 -44.91
CA PHE A 10 8.39 12.55 -45.33
C PHE A 10 7.13 11.69 -45.49
N ASP A 11 7.30 10.40 -45.76
CA ASP A 11 6.21 9.41 -45.84
C ASP A 11 5.78 8.89 -44.46
N GLY A 12 6.36 9.40 -43.37
CA GLY A 12 6.10 8.98 -42.00
C GLY A 12 6.82 7.69 -41.57
N SER A 13 7.58 7.05 -42.45
CA SER A 13 8.37 5.88 -42.08
C SER A 13 9.52 6.26 -41.13
N PHE A 14 9.81 5.39 -40.17
CA PHE A 14 10.92 5.59 -39.24
C PHE A 14 12.26 5.60 -39.99
N ASN A 15 13.09 6.60 -39.71
CA ASN A 15 14.44 6.69 -40.26
C ASN A 15 15.48 6.25 -39.22
N LYS A 16 15.60 7.00 -38.11
CA LYS A 16 16.61 6.73 -37.08
C LYS A 16 16.29 7.42 -35.75
N PHE A 17 17.01 6.99 -34.70
CA PHE A 17 17.11 7.75 -33.46
C PHE A 17 18.43 8.54 -33.45
N GLU A 18 18.35 9.81 -33.11
CA GLU A 18 19.51 10.61 -32.74
C GLU A 18 19.42 10.98 -31.26
N ASP A 19 20.52 10.79 -30.55
CA ASP A 19 20.64 11.16 -29.15
C ASP A 19 21.92 11.97 -28.97
N ASN A 20 21.76 13.28 -28.90
CA ASN A 20 22.88 14.21 -28.78
C ASN A 20 23.22 14.51 -27.31
N ARG A 21 22.64 13.76 -26.36
CA ARG A 21 22.97 13.86 -24.94
C ARG A 21 24.29 13.16 -24.67
N THR A 22 25.10 13.74 -23.79
CA THR A 22 26.20 13.02 -23.15
C THR A 22 25.64 11.89 -22.27
N ILE A 23 26.49 10.91 -21.93
CA ILE A 23 26.11 9.83 -21.02
C ILE A 23 25.58 10.39 -19.69
N VAL A 24 26.22 11.44 -19.16
CA VAL A 24 25.82 12.08 -17.90
C VAL A 24 24.44 12.74 -18.03
N GLU A 25 24.18 13.47 -19.12
CA GLU A 25 22.87 14.07 -19.36
C GLU A 25 21.77 13.00 -19.51
N ALA A 26 22.06 11.91 -20.22
CA ALA A 26 21.12 10.79 -20.37
C ALA A 26 20.83 10.09 -19.04
N GLN A 27 21.86 9.87 -18.21
CA GLN A 27 21.72 9.31 -16.87
C GLN A 27 20.87 10.21 -15.97
N ASN A 28 21.17 11.51 -15.92
CA ASN A 28 20.40 12.46 -15.12
C ASN A 28 18.94 12.50 -15.54
N GLN A 29 18.65 12.52 -16.85
CA GLN A 29 17.27 12.47 -17.32
C GLN A 29 16.56 11.17 -16.94
N ASN A 30 17.24 10.02 -17.03
CA ASN A 30 16.65 8.74 -16.63
C ASN A 30 16.37 8.68 -15.12
N ILE A 31 17.24 9.28 -14.30
CA ILE A 31 17.01 9.39 -12.85
C ILE A 31 15.77 10.23 -12.57
N GLU A 32 15.60 11.37 -13.26
CA GLU A 32 14.40 12.20 -13.10
C GLU A 32 13.12 11.46 -13.55
N ILE A 33 13.16 10.76 -14.67
CA ILE A 33 12.03 9.93 -15.14
C ILE A 33 11.70 8.85 -14.09
N ALA A 34 12.71 8.17 -13.54
CA ALA A 34 12.49 7.16 -12.51
C ALA A 34 11.88 7.75 -11.24
N ARG A 35 12.32 8.95 -10.82
CA ARG A 35 11.73 9.69 -9.69
C ARG A 35 10.27 10.01 -9.94
N GLU A 36 9.94 10.58 -11.09
CA GLU A 36 8.58 10.93 -11.47
C GLU A 36 7.67 9.69 -11.50
N GLN A 37 8.13 8.60 -12.12
CA GLN A 37 7.38 7.35 -12.20
C GLN A 37 7.16 6.72 -10.82
N CYS A 38 8.17 6.76 -9.95
CA CYS A 38 8.06 6.26 -8.58
C CYS A 38 7.02 7.06 -7.79
N THR A 39 7.12 8.40 -7.79
CA THR A 39 6.17 9.29 -7.12
C THR A 39 4.75 9.08 -7.64
N LYS A 40 4.58 9.00 -8.97
CA LYS A 40 3.28 8.73 -9.58
C LYS A 40 2.71 7.40 -9.11
N THR A 41 3.50 6.33 -9.14
CA THR A 41 3.05 4.99 -8.72
C THR A 41 2.63 4.97 -7.25
N ILE A 42 3.37 5.68 -6.39
CA ILE A 42 3.02 5.82 -4.97
C ILE A 42 1.68 6.55 -4.83
N ASN A 43 1.48 7.66 -5.52
CA ASN A 43 0.24 8.42 -5.47
C ASN A 43 -0.96 7.65 -6.04
N ASP A 44 -0.75 6.91 -7.13
CA ASP A 44 -1.78 6.14 -7.83
C ASP A 44 -2.11 4.81 -7.12
N SER A 45 -1.30 4.39 -6.14
CA SER A 45 -1.47 3.11 -5.42
C SER A 45 -2.74 3.03 -4.55
N GLY A 46 -3.39 4.17 -4.28
CA GLY A 46 -4.53 4.24 -3.37
C GLY A 46 -4.17 4.02 -1.89
N ILE A 47 -2.87 3.95 -1.56
CA ILE A 47 -2.37 3.88 -0.19
C ILE A 47 -2.49 5.27 0.44
N ASP A 48 -3.18 5.38 1.57
CA ASP A 48 -3.35 6.65 2.27
C ASP A 48 -2.01 7.19 2.81
N SER A 49 -1.93 8.51 3.03
CA SER A 49 -0.71 9.19 3.46
C SER A 49 -0.13 8.64 4.76
N THR A 50 -0.97 8.16 5.67
CA THR A 50 -0.54 7.58 6.95
C THR A 50 0.18 6.26 6.70
N THR A 51 -0.38 5.41 5.85
CA THR A 51 0.23 4.13 5.48
C THR A 51 1.55 4.33 4.70
N GLN A 52 1.63 5.32 3.80
CA GLN A 52 2.88 5.67 3.11
C GLN A 52 3.96 6.16 4.09
N GLN A 53 3.58 6.96 5.08
CA GLN A 53 4.48 7.49 6.09
C GLN A 53 4.96 6.38 7.03
N ASN A 54 4.08 5.46 7.43
CA ASN A 54 4.44 4.31 8.24
C ASN A 54 5.39 3.34 7.52
N ALA A 55 5.18 3.13 6.21
CA ALA A 55 6.06 2.31 5.38
C ALA A 55 7.44 2.96 5.16
N SER A 56 7.48 4.27 4.88
CA SER A 56 8.75 5.00 4.65
C SER A 56 9.59 5.16 5.93
N LEU A 57 8.95 5.20 7.09
CA LEU A 57 9.62 5.21 8.40
C LEU A 57 10.03 3.81 8.88
N GLY A 58 9.69 2.74 8.14
CA GLY A 58 10.00 1.36 8.52
C GLY A 58 9.34 0.91 9.83
N ILE A 59 8.23 1.55 10.23
CA ILE A 59 7.62 1.41 11.57
C ILE A 59 6.99 0.03 11.78
N TYR A 60 6.63 -0.68 10.71
CA TYR A 60 6.11 -2.03 10.81
C TYR A 60 7.12 -3.05 10.25
N PRO A 61 8.04 -3.57 11.08
CA PRO A 61 8.72 -4.79 10.73
C PRO A 61 7.69 -5.89 10.44
N PRO A 62 7.98 -6.86 9.56
CA PRO A 62 7.04 -7.90 9.16
C PRO A 62 6.36 -8.59 10.35
N GLU A 63 7.09 -8.83 11.46
CA GLU A 63 6.49 -9.37 12.68
C GLU A 63 5.37 -8.51 13.29
N ARG A 64 5.47 -7.16 13.24
CA ARG A 64 4.41 -6.26 13.73
C ARG A 64 3.19 -6.29 12.83
N CYS A 65 3.37 -6.36 11.51
CA CYS A 65 2.27 -6.54 10.56
C CYS A 65 1.48 -7.82 10.85
N GLU A 66 2.18 -8.93 11.08
CA GLU A 66 1.55 -10.22 11.39
C GLU A 66 0.88 -10.23 12.78
N ALA A 67 1.47 -9.55 13.77
CA ALA A 67 0.85 -9.37 15.08
C ALA A 67 -0.47 -8.59 14.99
N ILE A 68 -0.49 -7.49 14.23
CA ILE A 68 -1.71 -6.67 14.01
C ILE A 68 -2.78 -7.49 13.28
N LYS A 69 -2.42 -8.21 12.21
CA LYS A 69 -3.36 -9.07 11.48
C LYS A 69 -3.96 -10.17 12.37
N SER A 70 -3.12 -10.77 13.22
CA SER A 70 -3.56 -11.80 14.17
C SER A 70 -4.53 -11.24 15.22
N TYR A 71 -4.22 -10.06 15.77
CA TYR A 71 -5.10 -9.36 16.72
C TYR A 71 -6.46 -9.02 16.11
N ILE A 72 -6.48 -8.44 14.90
CA ILE A 72 -7.72 -8.12 14.17
C ILE A 72 -8.55 -9.40 13.92
N SER A 73 -7.89 -10.50 13.55
CA SER A 73 -8.57 -11.79 13.32
C SER A 73 -9.19 -12.35 14.60
N ALA A 74 -8.50 -12.24 15.74
CA ALA A 74 -9.02 -12.63 17.04
C ALA A 74 -10.25 -11.80 17.45
N CYS A 75 -10.19 -10.48 17.26
CA CYS A 75 -11.32 -9.57 17.52
C CYS A 75 -12.54 -9.94 16.66
N ARG A 76 -12.32 -10.27 15.39
CA ARG A 76 -13.39 -10.71 14.48
C ARG A 76 -14.05 -12.00 14.94
N ASN A 77 -13.25 -12.98 15.38
CA ASN A 77 -13.77 -14.25 15.89
C ASN A 77 -14.60 -14.06 17.17
N GLU A 78 -14.12 -13.21 18.07
CA GLU A 78 -14.86 -12.88 19.29
C GLU A 78 -16.19 -12.17 18.98
N TYR A 79 -16.18 -11.24 18.03
CA TYR A 79 -17.42 -10.60 17.56
C TYR A 79 -18.41 -11.64 17.00
N LEU A 80 -17.93 -12.61 16.22
CA LEU A 80 -18.77 -13.69 15.69
C LEU A 80 -19.32 -14.60 16.81
N ARG A 81 -18.52 -14.90 17.85
CA ARG A 81 -18.99 -15.60 19.05
C ARG A 81 -20.11 -14.84 19.74
N CYS A 82 -19.90 -13.54 19.99
CA CYS A 82 -20.90 -12.67 20.62
C CYS A 82 -22.20 -12.66 19.80
N LYS A 83 -22.08 -12.45 18.48
CA LYS A 83 -23.22 -12.47 17.56
C LYS A 83 -23.98 -13.81 17.62
N ALA A 84 -23.27 -14.94 17.62
CA ALA A 84 -23.89 -16.25 17.70
C ALA A 84 -24.66 -16.45 19.00
N LEU A 85 -24.08 -16.03 20.13
CA LEU A 85 -24.73 -16.12 21.44
C LEU A 85 -25.99 -15.27 21.52
N ILE A 86 -25.91 -13.99 21.08
CA ILE A 86 -27.06 -13.09 21.07
C ILE A 86 -28.19 -13.66 20.19
N LEU A 87 -27.87 -14.21 19.02
CA LEU A 87 -28.88 -14.81 18.14
C LEU A 87 -29.49 -16.10 18.70
N SER A 88 -28.78 -16.80 19.59
CA SER A 88 -29.27 -18.01 20.26
C SER A 88 -29.99 -17.75 21.58
N ALA A 89 -29.89 -16.54 22.13
CA ALA A 89 -30.50 -16.17 23.41
C ALA A 89 -32.03 -16.32 23.33
N GLN A 90 -32.62 -16.87 24.38
CA GLN A 90 -34.07 -17.08 24.48
C GLN A 90 -34.76 -15.94 25.24
N THR A 91 -33.99 -15.10 25.93
CA THR A 91 -34.48 -13.92 26.66
C THR A 91 -33.60 -12.71 26.40
N ASN A 92 -34.15 -11.52 26.67
CA ASN A 92 -33.40 -10.28 26.56
C ASN A 92 -32.25 -10.23 27.57
N ASP A 93 -32.47 -10.70 28.81
CA ASP A 93 -31.43 -10.73 29.85
C ASP A 93 -30.22 -11.59 29.42
N GLU A 94 -30.46 -12.73 28.76
CA GLU A 94 -29.38 -13.57 28.21
C GLU A 94 -28.61 -12.88 27.09
N ALA A 95 -29.30 -12.13 26.22
CA ALA A 95 -28.67 -11.36 25.16
C ALA A 95 -27.85 -10.19 25.71
N ASP A 96 -28.39 -9.46 26.70
CA ASP A 96 -27.75 -8.31 27.34
C ASP A 96 -26.53 -8.72 28.19
N ALA A 97 -26.51 -9.95 28.70
CA ALA A 97 -25.37 -10.51 29.42
C ALA A 97 -24.16 -10.83 28.52
N VAL A 98 -24.32 -10.87 27.19
CA VAL A 98 -23.20 -11.16 26.28
C VAL A 98 -22.23 -9.99 26.24
N GLN A 99 -21.07 -10.19 26.85
CA GLN A 99 -19.97 -9.22 26.83
C GLN A 99 -18.92 -9.61 25.79
N PHE A 100 -18.45 -8.61 25.04
CA PHE A 100 -17.29 -8.75 24.17
C PHE A 100 -16.02 -8.77 25.01
N VAL A 101 -15.25 -9.85 24.92
CA VAL A 101 -13.97 -9.96 25.62
C VAL A 101 -12.85 -9.68 24.62
N ALA A 102 -12.31 -8.46 24.66
CA ALA A 102 -11.21 -8.09 23.79
C ALA A 102 -10.04 -9.09 23.95
N PRO A 103 -9.50 -9.63 22.85
CA PRO A 103 -8.28 -10.43 22.90
C PRO A 103 -7.14 -9.64 23.54
N PRO A 104 -6.13 -10.31 24.13
CA PRO A 104 -4.92 -9.64 24.58
C PRO A 104 -4.27 -8.89 23.42
N VAL A 105 -3.86 -7.64 23.66
CA VAL A 105 -3.08 -6.87 22.69
C VAL A 105 -1.67 -7.44 22.65
N PRO A 106 -1.18 -7.91 21.48
CA PRO A 106 0.22 -8.35 21.34
C PRO A 106 1.21 -7.27 21.76
N GLU A 107 2.33 -7.65 22.39
CA GLU A 107 3.39 -6.71 22.76
C GLU A 107 3.96 -5.99 21.53
N GLY A 108 4.08 -4.65 21.61
CA GLY A 108 4.64 -3.84 20.54
C GLY A 108 3.66 -3.46 19.43
N ILE A 109 2.35 -3.67 19.61
CA ILE A 109 1.27 -2.96 18.92
C ILE A 109 0.89 -1.73 19.74
#